data_AF-A0A150R7I9-F1
#
_entry.id   AF-A0A150R7I9-F1
#
_cell.length_a   1.000
_cell.length_b   1.000
_cell.length_c   1.000
_cell.angle_alpha   90.00
_cell.angle_beta   90.00
_cell.angle_gamma   90.00
#
_symmetry.space_group_name_H-M   'P 1'
#
loop_
_entity.id
_entity.type
_entity.pdbx_description
1 polymer ?
#
loop_
_entity_poly.entity_id
_entity_poly.type
_entity_poly.pdbx_seq_one_letter_code
_entity_poly.pdbx_strand_id
1 'polypeptide(L)'
;MMDLLSFFSSEPSLARRAGAQPLHSIRDFPDGAVGRIVGKAGYLGEDRLIAPLTGRACAAWFVRVVGAELAGSGHPPLEACAAAPFALSDDTGLAIVHTAGLSLLLDTDVTEALGFSKQPPPRLVRFLRTRGKEGRRVMIDWRLSWQEGILAEGQRVAVVGRGRREVDPDSPQGDYRHAATRLVMERDRDDEDLVVSTFAGSLGGRPTTAQST
;
A
#
# COMPACT_ATOMS: atom_id res chain seq x y z
N MET A 1 -7.32 3.54 18.48
CA MET A 1 -8.02 2.53 17.68
C MET A 1 -8.32 3.23 16.37
N MET A 2 -7.45 3.08 15.36
CA MET A 2 -7.59 3.77 14.07
C MET A 2 -8.56 2.97 13.20
N ASP A 3 -9.65 3.61 12.77
CA ASP A 3 -10.61 3.07 11.82
C ASP A 3 -9.93 2.87 10.46
N LEU A 4 -9.91 1.61 10.00
CA LEU A 4 -9.21 1.10 8.81
C LEU A 4 -10.19 0.68 7.70
N LEU A 5 -11.35 1.35 7.59
CA LEU A 5 -12.52 0.82 6.87
C LEU A 5 -13.03 1.68 5.69
N SER A 6 -12.18 2.02 4.73
CA SER A 6 -12.65 2.61 3.45
C SER A 6 -11.76 2.28 2.25
N PHE A 7 -11.44 0.99 2.05
CA PHE A 7 -10.27 0.64 1.25
C PHE A 7 -10.51 0.17 -0.20
N PHE A 8 -11.69 -0.36 -0.58
CA PHE A 8 -11.80 -1.04 -1.89
C PHE A 8 -13.02 -0.76 -2.78
N SER A 9 -14.10 -0.10 -2.31
CA SER A 9 -15.22 0.25 -3.23
C SER A 9 -14.86 1.34 -4.26
N SER A 10 -13.63 1.86 -4.22
CA SER A 10 -13.14 2.99 -5.00
C SER A 10 -11.91 2.68 -5.86
N GLU A 11 -11.43 1.42 -5.98
CA GLU A 11 -10.16 1.09 -6.65
C GLU A 11 -9.98 1.75 -8.02
N PRO A 12 -10.95 1.74 -8.97
CA PRO A 12 -10.77 2.38 -10.26
C PRO A 12 -10.68 3.91 -10.15
N SER A 13 -11.42 4.51 -9.22
CA SER A 13 -11.39 5.95 -8.96
C SER A 13 -10.09 6.36 -8.28
N LEU A 14 -9.61 5.59 -7.30
CA LEU A 14 -8.36 5.81 -6.61
C LEU A 14 -7.17 5.67 -7.57
N ALA A 15 -7.13 4.60 -8.36
CA ALA A 15 -6.10 4.39 -9.38
C ALA A 15 -6.12 5.51 -10.43
N ARG A 16 -7.30 5.92 -10.91
CA ARG A 16 -7.40 7.02 -11.88
C ARG A 16 -6.89 8.33 -11.30
N ARG A 17 -7.27 8.68 -10.06
CA ARG A 17 -6.77 9.87 -9.37
C ARG A 17 -5.26 9.81 -9.17
N ALA A 18 -4.75 8.69 -8.67
CA ALA A 18 -3.32 8.47 -8.47
C ALA A 18 -2.52 8.60 -9.79
N GLY A 19 -3.08 8.11 -10.90
CA GLY A 19 -2.48 8.22 -12.22
C GLY A 19 -2.49 9.63 -12.82
N ALA A 20 -3.44 10.47 -12.42
CA ALA A 20 -3.55 11.86 -12.87
C ALA A 20 -2.54 12.80 -12.21
N GLN A 21 -1.92 12.39 -11.09
CA GLN A 21 -0.97 13.24 -10.38
C GLN A 21 0.37 13.38 -11.14
N PRO A 22 1.00 14.56 -11.12
CA PRO A 22 2.28 14.80 -11.75
C PRO A 22 3.36 13.83 -11.26
N LEU A 23 4.10 13.23 -12.20
CA LEU A 23 5.24 12.37 -11.88
C LEU A 23 6.49 13.23 -11.69
N HIS A 24 7.14 13.07 -10.55
CA HIS A 24 8.42 13.71 -10.22
C HIS A 24 9.48 12.65 -9.95
N SER A 25 10.74 13.01 -10.19
CA SER A 25 11.86 12.31 -9.57
C SER A 25 11.86 12.60 -8.06
N ILE A 26 12.46 11.72 -7.25
CA ILE A 26 12.61 11.99 -5.82
C ILE A 26 13.42 13.27 -5.57
N ARG A 27 14.47 13.50 -6.36
CA ARG A 27 15.34 14.68 -6.22
C ARG A 27 14.62 15.98 -6.55
N ASP A 28 13.76 16.00 -7.55
CA ASP A 28 13.13 17.23 -8.05
C ASP A 28 11.70 17.41 -7.53
N PHE A 29 11.26 16.56 -6.58
CA PHE A 29 9.94 16.67 -5.97
C PHE A 29 9.80 18.03 -5.25
N PRO A 30 8.82 18.86 -5.63
CA PRO A 30 8.63 20.17 -5.00
C PRO A 30 8.15 20.05 -3.56
N ASP A 31 8.78 20.80 -2.65
CA ASP A 31 8.40 20.78 -1.24
C ASP A 31 6.96 21.28 -1.03
N GLY A 32 6.19 20.52 -0.27
CA GLY A 32 4.79 20.78 0.05
C GLY A 32 3.79 20.48 -1.07
N ALA A 33 4.22 20.02 -2.24
CA ALA A 33 3.34 19.69 -3.36
C ALA A 33 2.73 18.28 -3.23
N VAL A 34 1.57 18.08 -3.87
CA VAL A 34 1.02 16.74 -4.11
C VAL A 34 1.54 16.25 -5.46
N GLY A 35 2.00 15.01 -5.50
CA GLY A 35 2.56 14.42 -6.69
C GLY A 35 2.79 12.94 -6.55
N ARG A 36 3.36 12.36 -7.60
CA ARG A 36 3.66 10.94 -7.71
C ARG A 36 5.16 10.75 -7.85
N ILE A 37 5.70 9.75 -7.15
CA ILE A 37 7.05 9.21 -7.36
C ILE A 37 6.97 7.73 -7.69
N VAL A 38 7.95 7.21 -8.42
CA VAL A 38 8.05 5.78 -8.75
C VAL A 38 9.45 5.30 -8.43
N GLY A 39 9.56 4.25 -7.64
CA GLY A 39 10.85 3.70 -7.23
C GLY A 39 10.75 2.26 -6.75
N LYS A 40 11.83 1.75 -6.19
CA LYS A 40 11.88 0.44 -5.53
C LYS A 40 11.66 0.61 -4.04
N ALA A 41 10.77 -0.18 -3.47
CA ALA A 41 10.54 -0.20 -2.03
C ALA A 41 11.72 -0.88 -1.30
N GLY A 42 12.11 -0.34 -0.15
CA GLY A 42 13.10 -0.91 0.77
C GLY A 42 12.61 -0.77 2.21
N TYR A 43 13.15 -1.58 3.11
CA TYR A 43 12.82 -1.47 4.53
C TYR A 43 13.48 -0.23 5.15
N LEU A 44 12.83 0.34 6.17
CA LEU A 44 13.41 1.42 6.96
C LEU A 44 13.99 0.83 8.25
N GLY A 45 15.31 0.66 8.29
CA GLY A 45 15.98 -0.01 9.42
C GLY A 45 15.54 -1.48 9.56
N GLU A 46 15.15 -1.87 10.77
CA GLU A 46 14.68 -3.24 11.07
C GLU A 46 13.16 -3.41 10.93
N ASP A 47 12.44 -2.33 10.61
CA ASP A 47 10.98 -2.33 10.52
C ASP A 47 10.52 -3.12 9.28
N ARG A 48 10.05 -4.35 9.54
CA ARG A 48 9.43 -5.22 8.55
C ARG A 48 8.22 -5.93 9.13
N LEU A 49 7.20 -6.10 8.31
CA LEU A 49 6.02 -6.89 8.64
C LEU A 49 6.18 -8.32 8.13
N ILE A 50 5.36 -9.22 8.68
CA ILE A 50 5.18 -10.58 8.18
C ILE A 50 3.75 -10.70 7.67
N ALA A 51 3.60 -11.00 6.38
CA ALA A 51 2.31 -11.23 5.75
C ALA A 51 1.62 -12.46 6.41
N PRO A 52 0.36 -12.34 6.85
CA PRO A 52 -0.24 -13.32 7.76
C PRO A 52 -0.56 -14.67 7.11
N LEU A 53 -0.76 -14.73 5.79
CA LEU A 53 -1.11 -15.97 5.08
C LEU A 53 0.13 -16.62 4.46
N THR A 54 1.01 -15.86 3.80
CA THR A 54 2.24 -16.42 3.21
C THR A 54 3.40 -16.52 4.19
N GLY A 55 3.44 -15.71 5.24
CA GLY A 55 4.59 -15.61 6.14
C GLY A 55 5.79 -14.86 5.54
N ARG A 56 5.62 -14.20 4.40
CA ARG A 56 6.69 -13.45 3.71
C ARG A 56 6.96 -12.13 4.41
N ALA A 57 8.23 -11.72 4.45
CA ALA A 57 8.62 -10.40 4.92
C ALA A 57 8.19 -9.32 3.91
N CYS A 58 7.62 -8.21 4.39
CA CYS A 58 7.11 -7.13 3.54
C CYS A 58 7.06 -5.79 4.28
N ALA A 59 7.00 -4.69 3.52
CA ALA A 59 6.77 -3.35 4.05
C ALA A 59 5.28 -3.10 4.30
N ALA A 60 4.42 -3.69 3.46
CA ALA A 60 2.98 -3.65 3.59
C ALA A 60 2.35 -4.96 3.12
N TRP A 61 1.13 -5.24 3.59
CA TRP A 61 0.31 -6.33 3.08
C TRP A 61 -1.17 -5.96 3.15
N PHE A 62 -1.97 -6.55 2.27
CA PHE A 62 -3.42 -6.60 2.39
C PHE A 62 -3.90 -8.04 2.27
N VAL A 63 -4.98 -8.36 2.97
CA VAL A 63 -5.72 -9.62 2.87
C VAL A 63 -7.18 -9.31 2.66
N ARG A 64 -7.77 -9.96 1.67
CA ARG A 64 -9.19 -9.91 1.38
C ARG A 64 -9.76 -11.31 1.40
N VAL A 65 -10.83 -11.51 2.18
CA VAL A 65 -11.52 -12.79 2.30
C VAL A 65 -12.97 -12.62 1.90
N VAL A 66 -13.42 -13.44 0.95
CA VAL A 66 -14.78 -13.49 0.42
C VAL A 66 -15.35 -14.89 0.65
N GLY A 67 -16.62 -15.03 1.00
CA GLY A 67 -17.29 -16.33 1.16
C GLY A 67 -18.77 -16.24 0.83
N ALA A 68 -19.48 -17.35 0.61
CA ALA A 68 -20.89 -17.28 0.23
C ALA A 68 -21.80 -16.88 1.40
N GLU A 69 -21.50 -17.30 2.63
CA GLU A 69 -22.19 -16.78 3.82
C GLU A 69 -21.81 -15.32 4.16
N LEU A 70 -20.66 -14.86 3.68
CA LEU A 70 -20.28 -13.43 3.70
C LEU A 70 -21.03 -12.65 2.61
N ALA A 71 -21.12 -13.19 1.38
CA ALA A 71 -21.68 -12.50 0.22
C ALA A 71 -23.21 -12.58 0.09
N GLY A 72 -23.84 -13.64 0.61
CA GLY A 72 -25.27 -13.90 0.48
C GLY A 72 -26.17 -13.18 1.50
N SER A 73 -25.60 -12.45 2.46
CA SER A 73 -26.29 -11.83 3.59
C SER A 73 -26.07 -10.31 3.71
N GLY A 74 -25.53 -9.67 2.66
CA GLY A 74 -25.19 -8.24 2.69
C GLY A 74 -24.01 -7.92 3.61
N HIS A 75 -23.14 -8.89 3.91
CA HIS A 75 -21.92 -8.62 4.67
C HIS A 75 -20.78 -8.24 3.70
N PRO A 76 -20.02 -7.18 4.02
CA PRO A 76 -18.86 -6.82 3.23
C PRO A 76 -17.80 -7.93 3.31
N PRO A 77 -16.90 -8.02 2.31
CA PRO A 77 -15.71 -8.86 2.42
C PRO A 77 -14.92 -8.53 3.69
N LEU A 78 -14.31 -9.54 4.30
CA LEU A 78 -13.38 -9.28 5.40
C LEU A 78 -12.06 -8.80 4.80
N GLU A 79 -11.70 -7.58 5.13
CA GLU A 79 -10.50 -6.92 4.64
C GLU A 79 -9.62 -6.51 5.82
N ALA A 80 -8.31 -6.71 5.67
CA ALA A 80 -7.33 -6.21 6.62
C ALA A 80 -6.05 -5.84 5.88
N CYS A 81 -5.41 -4.78 6.33
CA CYS A 81 -4.08 -4.41 5.87
C CYS A 81 -3.21 -4.01 7.05
N ALA A 82 -1.90 -3.96 6.81
CA ALA A 82 -0.95 -3.29 7.67
C ALA A 82 0.22 -2.80 6.81
N ALA A 83 0.85 -1.71 7.25
CA ALA A 83 2.03 -1.16 6.62
C ALA A 83 2.97 -0.56 7.68
N ALA A 84 4.26 -0.85 7.55
CA ALA A 84 5.33 -0.18 8.28
C ALA A 84 5.90 0.95 7.41
N PRO A 85 6.42 2.04 7.99
CA PRO A 85 7.19 3.03 7.24
C PRO A 85 8.27 2.36 6.41
N PHE A 86 8.48 2.82 5.18
CA PHE A 86 9.41 2.19 4.27
C PHE A 86 10.12 3.23 3.40
N ALA A 87 11.26 2.85 2.86
CA ALA A 87 12.03 3.69 1.97
C ALA A 87 11.63 3.43 0.50
N LEU A 88 11.69 4.45 -0.33
CA LEU A 88 11.53 4.35 -1.77
C LEU A 88 12.77 4.95 -2.44
N SER A 89 13.44 4.19 -3.29
CA SER A 89 14.62 4.66 -4.04
C SER A 89 14.36 4.69 -5.53
N ASP A 90 14.81 5.76 -6.20
CA ASP A 90 14.93 5.84 -7.65
C ASP A 90 16.39 6.20 -8.03
N ASP A 91 16.64 6.49 -9.31
CA ASP A 91 18.00 6.84 -9.78
C ASP A 91 18.46 8.23 -9.29
N THR A 92 17.56 9.01 -8.66
CA THR A 92 17.80 10.39 -8.27
C THR A 92 17.95 10.58 -6.75
N GLY A 93 17.38 9.68 -5.94
CA GLY A 93 17.51 9.74 -4.49
C GLY A 93 16.65 8.74 -3.72
N LEU A 94 16.48 9.04 -2.43
CA LEU A 94 15.71 8.26 -1.47
C LEU A 94 14.57 9.10 -0.89
N ALA A 95 13.40 8.50 -0.77
CA ALA A 95 12.24 9.05 -0.08
C ALA A 95 11.80 8.12 1.05
N ILE A 96 11.28 8.68 2.13
CA ILE A 96 10.61 7.95 3.20
C ILE A 96 9.11 8.01 2.97
N VAL A 97 8.41 6.90 3.15
CA VAL A 97 6.96 6.82 3.00
C VAL A 97 6.36 6.53 4.37
N HIS A 98 5.63 7.51 4.93
CA HIS A 98 4.86 7.30 6.16
C HIS A 98 3.57 6.52 5.85
N THR A 99 3.06 5.76 6.81
CA THR A 99 1.91 4.86 6.57
C THR A 99 0.60 5.34 7.21
N ALA A 100 0.59 6.52 7.81
CA ALA A 100 -0.63 7.12 8.36
C ALA A 100 -1.59 7.53 7.22
N GLY A 101 -2.83 7.03 7.25
CA GLY A 101 -3.82 7.29 6.20
C GLY A 101 -3.43 6.74 4.83
N LEU A 102 -2.73 5.60 4.81
CA LEU A 102 -2.27 4.93 3.61
C LEU A 102 -3.39 4.09 2.99
N SER A 103 -3.60 4.27 1.69
CA SER A 103 -4.36 3.40 0.80
C SER A 103 -3.42 2.56 -0.07
N LEU A 104 -3.62 1.23 -0.10
CA LEU A 104 -2.79 0.24 -0.78
C LEU A 104 -3.52 -0.34 -2.00
N LEU A 105 -2.86 -0.28 -3.16
CA LEU A 105 -3.27 -0.91 -4.42
C LEU A 105 -2.17 -1.86 -4.86
N LEU A 106 -2.07 -3.01 -4.18
CA LEU A 106 -1.03 -4.01 -4.45
C LEU A 106 -1.56 -5.11 -5.37
N ASP A 107 -0.66 -5.63 -6.21
CA ASP A 107 -0.88 -6.86 -6.94
C ASP A 107 -1.10 -8.01 -5.97
N THR A 108 -2.00 -8.92 -6.34
CA THR A 108 -2.27 -10.10 -5.53
C THR A 108 -1.22 -11.17 -5.82
N ASP A 109 -0.39 -11.49 -4.82
CA ASP A 109 0.60 -12.57 -4.90
C ASP A 109 -0.04 -13.95 -4.79
N VAL A 110 -1.06 -14.08 -3.94
CA VAL A 110 -1.72 -15.36 -3.66
C VAL A 110 -3.23 -15.18 -3.81
N THR A 111 -3.82 -15.98 -4.69
CA THR A 111 -5.27 -16.18 -4.77
C THR A 111 -5.55 -17.66 -4.55
N GLU A 112 -6.30 -17.98 -3.51
CA GLU A 112 -6.72 -19.34 -3.20
C GLU A 112 -8.22 -19.38 -2.95
N ALA A 113 -8.85 -20.52 -3.26
CA ALA A 113 -10.25 -20.77 -2.98
C ALA A 113 -10.41 -22.13 -2.30
N LEU A 114 -11.24 -22.16 -1.27
CA LEU A 114 -11.71 -23.38 -0.65
C LEU A 114 -12.72 -24.04 -1.60
N GLY A 115 -12.48 -25.32 -1.90
CA GLY A 115 -13.45 -26.16 -2.60
C GLY A 115 -14.33 -26.91 -1.60
N PHE A 116 -15.39 -27.54 -2.12
CA PHE A 116 -16.41 -28.29 -1.37
C PHE A 116 -15.90 -29.31 -0.33
N SER A 117 -14.67 -29.81 -0.45
CA SER A 117 -14.12 -30.90 0.37
C SER A 117 -12.81 -30.57 1.08
N LYS A 118 -12.35 -29.31 1.06
CA LYS A 118 -11.05 -28.93 1.64
C LYS A 118 -11.23 -28.25 2.99
N GLN A 119 -10.44 -28.68 3.98
CA GLN A 119 -10.31 -27.93 5.22
C GLN A 119 -9.51 -26.64 4.98
N PRO A 120 -9.88 -25.52 5.62
CA PRO A 120 -9.13 -24.27 5.52
C PRO A 120 -7.70 -24.46 6.06
N PRO A 121 -6.67 -23.89 5.41
CA PRO A 121 -5.31 -24.02 5.90
C PRO A 121 -5.17 -23.35 7.28
N PRO A 122 -4.37 -23.91 8.21
CA PRO A 122 -4.26 -23.39 9.58
C PRO A 122 -3.93 -21.89 9.68
N ARG A 123 -3.14 -21.38 8.73
CA ARG A 123 -2.80 -19.95 8.63
C ARG A 123 -4.00 -19.04 8.44
N LEU A 124 -4.95 -19.44 7.58
CA LEU A 124 -6.20 -18.73 7.34
C LEU A 124 -7.11 -18.81 8.56
N VAL A 125 -7.24 -20.00 9.17
CA VAL A 125 -8.03 -20.16 10.40
C VAL A 125 -7.50 -19.25 11.52
N ARG A 126 -6.18 -19.20 11.69
CA ARG A 126 -5.54 -18.30 12.67
C ARG A 126 -5.82 -16.83 12.34
N PHE A 127 -5.67 -16.43 11.08
CA PHE A 127 -5.97 -15.07 10.64
C PHE A 127 -7.43 -14.69 10.92
N LEU A 128 -8.39 -15.52 10.51
CA LEU A 128 -9.82 -15.34 10.73
C LEU A 128 -10.17 -15.31 12.23
N ARG A 129 -9.53 -16.14 13.06
CA ARG A 129 -9.75 -16.10 14.51
C ARG A 129 -9.20 -14.84 15.16
N THR A 130 -8.05 -14.35 14.73
CA THR A 130 -7.48 -13.10 15.27
C THR A 130 -8.36 -11.91 14.92
N ARG A 131 -8.95 -11.88 13.72
CA ARG A 131 -9.80 -10.78 13.23
C ARG A 131 -11.28 -10.93 13.61
N GLY A 132 -11.78 -12.16 13.78
CA GLY A 132 -13.15 -12.47 14.17
C GLY A 132 -13.47 -12.29 15.65
N LYS A 133 -12.52 -11.82 16.47
CA LYS A 133 -12.69 -11.54 17.90
C LYS A 133 -13.61 -10.36 18.22
N GLU A 134 -14.10 -9.64 17.23
CA GLU A 134 -15.08 -8.55 17.40
C GLU A 134 -16.55 -9.04 17.40
N GLY A 135 -16.81 -10.25 17.92
CA GLY A 135 -18.16 -10.68 18.29
C GLY A 135 -18.93 -11.53 17.27
N ARG A 136 -18.33 -11.93 16.15
CA ARG A 136 -18.95 -12.88 15.20
C ARG A 136 -18.35 -14.28 15.34
N ARG A 137 -19.20 -15.28 15.55
CA ARG A 137 -18.85 -16.68 15.24
C ARG A 137 -18.65 -16.77 13.73
N VAL A 138 -17.40 -16.67 13.28
CA VAL A 138 -17.05 -16.93 11.88
C VAL A 138 -17.25 -18.43 11.64
N MET A 139 -18.43 -18.80 11.14
CA MET A 139 -18.61 -20.11 10.53
C MET A 139 -17.79 -20.11 9.24
N ILE A 140 -16.80 -20.99 9.17
CA ILE A 140 -15.92 -21.08 8.01
C ILE A 140 -16.70 -21.84 6.94
N ASP A 141 -17.31 -21.07 6.03
CA ASP A 141 -17.96 -21.58 4.83
C ASP A 141 -16.92 -22.26 3.92
N TRP A 142 -17.35 -23.31 3.23
CA TRP A 142 -16.55 -24.05 2.27
C TRP A 142 -16.43 -23.35 0.90
N ARG A 143 -17.16 -22.24 0.69
CA ARG A 143 -17.04 -21.35 -0.49
C ARG A 143 -16.17 -20.11 -0.25
N LEU A 144 -15.16 -20.24 0.60
CA LEU A 144 -14.30 -19.12 0.97
C LEU A 144 -13.16 -18.96 -0.03
N SER A 145 -13.01 -17.78 -0.65
CA SER A 145 -11.83 -17.39 -1.41
C SER A 145 -11.08 -16.28 -0.68
N TRP A 146 -9.77 -16.26 -0.84
CA TRP A 146 -8.94 -15.23 -0.24
C TRP A 146 -7.82 -14.80 -1.18
N GLN A 147 -7.42 -13.56 -0.98
CA GLN A 147 -6.37 -12.88 -1.70
C GLN A 147 -5.42 -12.26 -0.69
N GLU A 148 -4.11 -12.41 -0.94
CA GLU A 148 -3.07 -11.68 -0.23
C GLU A 148 -2.17 -10.99 -1.26
N GLY A 149 -1.96 -9.69 -1.08
CA GLY A 149 -0.94 -8.94 -1.81
C GLY A 149 0.05 -8.32 -0.84
N ILE A 150 1.32 -8.31 -1.21
CA ILE A 150 2.40 -7.79 -0.37
C ILE A 150 3.24 -6.76 -1.12
N LEU A 151 3.85 -5.86 -0.36
CA LEU A 151 4.90 -4.99 -0.84
C LEU A 151 6.25 -5.51 -0.35
N ALA A 152 6.94 -6.27 -1.19
CA ALA A 152 8.25 -6.82 -0.88
C ALA A 152 9.38 -5.80 -1.12
N GLU A 153 10.53 -6.03 -0.49
CA GLU A 153 11.75 -5.27 -0.80
C GLU A 153 12.15 -5.45 -2.27
N GLY A 154 12.65 -4.37 -2.87
CA GLY A 154 13.05 -4.30 -4.27
C GLY A 154 11.88 -4.17 -5.27
N GLN A 155 10.64 -4.32 -4.82
CA GLN A 155 9.46 -4.22 -5.68
C GLN A 155 9.25 -2.79 -6.15
N ARG A 156 8.95 -2.63 -7.44
CA ARG A 156 8.70 -1.32 -8.04
C ARG A 156 7.28 -0.85 -7.70
N VAL A 157 7.15 0.34 -7.13
CA VAL A 157 5.87 0.94 -6.76
C VAL A 157 5.79 2.42 -7.10
N ALA A 158 4.57 2.88 -7.31
CA ALA A 158 4.20 4.29 -7.34
C ALA A 158 3.68 4.72 -5.97
N VAL A 159 4.10 5.89 -5.51
CA VAL A 159 3.61 6.52 -4.29
C VAL A 159 3.04 7.89 -4.65
N VAL A 160 1.82 8.16 -4.22
CA VAL A 160 1.11 9.42 -4.48
C VAL A 160 0.71 10.04 -3.16
N GLY A 161 1.13 11.27 -2.93
CA GLY A 161 0.81 12.00 -1.71
C GLY A 161 1.51 13.34 -1.68
N ARG A 162 1.51 13.97 -0.52
CA ARG A 162 2.21 15.22 -0.28
C ARG A 162 3.68 14.94 0.02
N GLY A 163 4.57 15.58 -0.71
CA GLY A 163 6.01 15.53 -0.43
C GLY A 163 6.43 16.66 0.51
N ARG A 164 7.20 16.33 1.53
CA ARG A 164 7.87 17.28 2.42
C ARG A 164 9.36 17.02 2.43
N ARG A 165 10.19 18.06 2.37
CA ARG A 165 11.63 17.95 2.60
C ARG A 165 11.94 18.16 4.06
N GLU A 166 12.76 17.29 4.61
CA GLU A 166 13.32 17.44 5.94
C GLU A 166 14.83 17.24 5.92
N VAL A 167 15.52 17.80 6.91
CA VAL A 167 16.95 17.56 7.11
C VAL A 167 17.15 16.07 7.38
N ASP A 168 18.05 15.46 6.64
CA ASP A 168 18.38 14.06 6.81
C ASP A 168 19.16 13.87 8.13
N PRO A 169 18.59 13.17 9.13
CA PRO A 169 19.26 12.93 10.41
C PRO A 169 20.53 12.09 10.26
N ASP A 170 20.65 11.33 9.19
CA ASP A 170 21.81 10.48 8.90
C ASP A 170 22.92 11.24 8.15
N SER A 171 22.68 12.52 7.80
CA SER A 171 23.70 13.35 7.18
C SER A 171 24.85 13.59 8.18
N PRO A 172 26.12 13.39 7.77
CA PRO A 172 27.25 13.68 8.64
C PRO A 172 27.16 15.14 9.11
N GLN A 173 27.41 15.37 10.41
CA GLN A 173 27.32 16.68 11.07
C GLN A 173 28.28 17.69 10.40
N GLY A 174 27.83 18.27 9.30
CA GLY A 174 28.46 19.36 8.57
C GLY A 174 27.66 20.65 8.74
N ASP A 175 28.25 21.74 8.29
CA ASP A 175 27.68 23.09 8.34
C ASP A 175 26.16 23.09 7.99
N TYR A 176 25.33 23.63 8.90
CA TYR A 176 23.86 23.64 8.81
C TYR A 176 23.35 24.15 7.45
N ARG A 177 24.12 25.00 6.77
CA ARG A 177 23.79 25.55 5.45
C ARG A 177 23.86 24.54 4.30
N HIS A 178 24.48 23.38 4.53
CA HIS A 178 24.70 22.33 3.53
C HIS A 178 24.17 20.97 3.98
N ALA A 179 23.30 20.93 5.01
CA ALA A 179 22.71 19.68 5.47
C ALA A 179 21.93 19.01 4.33
N ALA A 180 22.20 17.72 4.10
CA ALA A 180 21.44 16.97 3.12
C ALA A 180 19.96 16.93 3.53
N THR A 181 19.06 16.98 2.54
CA THR A 181 17.62 16.84 2.77
C THR A 181 17.12 15.56 2.14
N ARG A 182 16.11 14.96 2.77
CA ARG A 182 15.39 13.79 2.24
C ARG A 182 13.94 14.13 1.99
N LEU A 183 13.35 13.45 1.00
CA LEU A 183 11.92 13.55 0.72
C LEU A 183 11.15 12.64 1.67
N VAL A 184 10.04 13.13 2.19
CA VAL A 184 9.07 12.37 2.97
C VAL A 184 7.72 12.47 2.31
N MET A 185 7.12 11.33 1.98
CA MET A 185 5.77 11.24 1.44
C MET A 185 4.79 10.97 2.59
N GLU A 186 3.80 11.85 2.71
CA GLU A 186 2.76 11.78 3.72
C GLU A 186 1.36 11.97 3.11
N ARG A 187 0.33 11.64 3.90
CA ARG A 187 -1.06 11.92 3.56
C ARG A 187 -1.24 13.42 3.34
N ASP A 188 -2.06 13.80 2.36
CA ASP A 188 -2.41 15.21 2.19
C ASP A 188 -3.46 15.65 3.22
N ARG A 189 -3.51 16.96 3.51
CA ARG A 189 -4.38 17.53 4.55
C ARG A 189 -5.84 17.59 4.12
N ASP A 190 -6.11 17.62 2.82
CA ASP A 190 -7.46 17.73 2.25
C ASP A 190 -8.20 16.36 2.21
N ASP A 191 -7.92 15.52 3.21
CA ASP A 191 -8.48 14.17 3.38
C ASP A 191 -8.12 13.17 2.26
N GLU A 192 -7.18 13.53 1.37
CA GLU A 192 -6.68 12.60 0.35
C GLU A 192 -5.69 11.60 0.95
N ASP A 193 -6.01 10.32 0.80
CA ASP A 193 -5.13 9.23 1.24
C ASP A 193 -3.79 9.28 0.51
N LEU A 194 -2.73 8.93 1.24
CA LEU A 194 -1.48 8.53 0.62
C LEU A 194 -1.74 7.22 -0.13
N VAL A 195 -1.44 7.15 -1.43
CA VAL A 195 -1.68 5.94 -2.23
C VAL A 195 -0.37 5.27 -2.57
N VAL A 196 -0.25 3.99 -2.28
CA VAL A 196 0.86 3.13 -2.73
C VAL A 196 0.33 2.10 -3.68
N SER A 197 0.93 1.99 -4.86
CA SER A 197 0.47 1.11 -5.92
C SER A 197 1.59 0.35 -6.58
N THR A 198 1.46 -0.97 -6.74
CA THR A 198 2.41 -1.79 -7.51
C THR A 198 2.12 -1.72 -9.01
N PHE A 199 0.96 -1.19 -9.41
CA PHE A 199 0.56 -1.04 -10.79
C PHE A 199 1.21 0.17 -11.50
N ALA A 200 2.48 0.46 -11.22
CA ALA A 200 3.15 1.68 -11.67
C ALA A 200 3.04 1.93 -13.19
N GLY A 201 2.92 0.85 -14.00
CA GLY A 201 2.71 0.92 -15.46
C GLY A 201 1.28 1.18 -15.93
N SER A 202 0.24 0.89 -15.12
CA SER A 202 -1.16 1.08 -15.53
C SER A 202 -1.76 2.43 -15.11
N LEU A 203 -1.07 3.15 -14.20
CA LEU A 203 -1.44 4.50 -13.77
C LEU A 203 -1.12 5.57 -14.82
N GLY A 204 -0.46 5.22 -15.92
CA GLY A 204 -0.26 6.11 -17.06
C GLY A 204 -1.52 6.17 -17.92
N GLY A 205 -2.31 7.24 -17.78
CA GLY A 205 -3.21 7.66 -18.85
C GLY A 205 -2.41 7.78 -20.15
N ARG A 206 -3.00 7.35 -21.28
CA ARG A 206 -2.40 7.48 -22.62
C ARG A 206 -1.67 8.84 -22.71
N PRO A 207 -0.42 8.90 -23.19
CA PRO A 207 0.24 10.17 -23.42
C PRO A 207 -0.69 11.00 -24.29
N THR A 208 -1.13 12.16 -23.78
CA THR A 208 -1.86 13.14 -24.57
C THR A 208 -0.92 13.55 -25.69
N THR A 209 -1.09 12.96 -26.87
CA THR A 209 -0.41 13.40 -28.09
C THR A 209 -0.76 14.87 -28.27
N ALA A 210 0.20 15.75 -27.94
CA ALA A 210 0.11 17.15 -28.27
C ALA A 210 0.00 17.24 -29.80
N GLN A 211 -1.17 17.68 -30.28
CA GLN A 211 -1.33 18.08 -31.68
C GLN A 211 -0.39 19.25 -31.91
N SER A 212 0.64 19.01 -32.72
CA SER A 212 1.47 20.07 -33.28
C SER A 212 0.65 20.74 -34.37
N THR A 213 0.32 22.02 -34.16
CA THR A 213 -0.22 22.90 -35.20
C THR A 213 0.91 23.72 -35.79
#